data_AF-A0A2D7Z4K2-F1
#
_entry.id   AF-A0A2D7Z4K2-F1
#
_cell.length_a   1.000
_cell.length_b   1.000
_cell.length_c   1.000
_cell.angle_alpha   90.00
_cell.angle_beta   90.00
_cell.angle_gamma   90.00
#
_symmetry.space_group_name_H-M   'P 1'
#
loop_
_entity.id
_entity.type
_entity.pdbx_description
1 polymer ?
#
loop_
_entity_poly.entity_id
_entity_poly.type
_entity_poly.pdbx_seq_one_letter_code
_entity_poly.pdbx_strand_id
1 'polypeptide(L)'
;MYAEYLELARAEKAEYDNSDADAFAGRALAAAAGTPTAPENVSARDIADESKGALLAGCRELNEALDNDGRDRQPELAAKTQAAYDCWLQEQEENFQPEDINACRDRFNANLAQLKGALTTAAATTAATAPAPATMRSASYTVYFRFDSDRLSDKAKAIVSKAGKEASAMTVDKIVIDGYADRAGGEDYNVKLSGRRADRVAGWLVGLVPASLRSKISPRLHGEDNLAVQTSDGTRNAANRRAVIHINP
;
A
#
# COMPACT_ATOMS: atom_id res chain seq x y z
N MET A 1 -21.20 2.76 -10.20
CA MET A 1 -21.71 3.03 -8.84
C MET A 1 -22.99 3.85 -8.84
N TYR A 2 -23.07 5.00 -9.54
CA TYR A 2 -24.33 5.76 -9.65
C TYR A 2 -25.52 4.89 -10.09
N ALA A 3 -25.38 4.14 -11.19
CA ALA A 3 -26.46 3.29 -11.71
C ALA A 3 -26.90 2.21 -10.70
N GLU A 4 -25.94 1.58 -10.00
CA GLU A 4 -26.23 0.52 -9.03
C GLU A 4 -27.08 1.02 -7.85
N TYR A 5 -26.73 2.18 -7.28
CA TYR A 5 -27.51 2.77 -6.19
C TYR A 5 -28.83 3.38 -6.66
N LEU A 6 -28.90 3.85 -7.90
CA LEU A 6 -30.16 4.32 -8.48
C LEU A 6 -31.16 3.17 -8.67
N GLU A 7 -30.68 1.98 -9.02
CA GLU A 7 -31.52 0.77 -9.13
C GLU A 7 -32.04 0.33 -7.75
N LEU A 8 -31.19 0.31 -6.71
CA LEU A 8 -31.65 0.04 -5.33
C LEU A 8 -32.70 1.06 -4.89
N ALA A 9 -32.43 2.36 -5.05
CA ALA A 9 -33.40 3.40 -4.71
C ALA A 9 -34.77 3.25 -5.40
N ARG A 10 -34.80 2.67 -6.61
CA ARG A 10 -36.05 2.38 -7.34
C ARG A 10 -36.74 1.14 -6.80
N ALA A 11 -35.99 0.12 -6.38
CA ALA A 11 -36.53 -1.10 -5.78
C ALA A 11 -37.25 -0.78 -4.46
N GLU A 12 -36.56 -0.12 -3.52
CA GLU A 12 -37.15 0.29 -2.23
C GLU A 12 -38.43 1.13 -2.42
N LYS A 13 -38.39 2.05 -3.38
CA LYS A 13 -39.54 2.90 -3.69
C LYS A 13 -40.73 2.10 -4.23
N ALA A 14 -40.49 1.05 -4.99
CA ALA A 14 -41.55 0.15 -5.48
C ALA A 14 -42.18 -0.66 -4.33
N GLU A 15 -41.43 -0.87 -3.26
CA GLU A 15 -41.84 -1.55 -2.02
C GLU A 15 -42.43 -0.58 -0.99
N TYR A 16 -42.52 0.71 -1.34
CA TYR A 16 -43.02 1.81 -0.51
C TYR A 16 -42.11 2.16 0.70
N ASP A 17 -40.87 1.69 0.72
CA ASP A 17 -39.85 2.18 1.66
C ASP A 17 -39.19 3.44 1.11
N ASN A 18 -39.74 4.60 1.49
CA ASN A 18 -39.20 5.88 1.06
C ASN A 18 -37.91 6.26 1.80
N SER A 19 -37.66 5.70 2.99
CA SER A 19 -36.48 6.02 3.79
C SER A 19 -35.23 5.41 3.16
N ASP A 20 -35.30 4.11 2.83
CA ASP A 20 -34.21 3.43 2.15
C ASP A 20 -34.05 3.87 0.69
N ALA A 21 -35.17 4.20 0.01
CA ALA A 21 -35.10 4.83 -1.31
C ALA A 21 -34.30 6.14 -1.29
N ASP A 22 -34.52 7.01 -0.31
CA ASP A 22 -33.80 8.28 -0.16
C ASP A 22 -32.33 8.05 0.23
N ALA A 23 -32.06 7.07 1.09
CA ALA A 23 -30.69 6.70 1.49
C ALA A 23 -29.87 6.25 0.27
N PHE A 24 -30.39 5.33 -0.54
CA PHE A 24 -29.72 4.88 -1.75
C PHE A 24 -29.62 5.98 -2.82
N ALA A 25 -30.65 6.83 -2.97
CA ALA A 25 -30.58 7.99 -3.86
C ALA A 25 -29.44 8.94 -3.47
N GLY A 26 -29.23 9.18 -2.16
CA GLY A 26 -28.11 9.95 -1.65
C GLY A 26 -26.75 9.36 -2.02
N ARG A 27 -26.60 8.03 -1.90
CA ARG A 27 -25.37 7.31 -2.31
C ARG A 27 -25.16 7.38 -3.82
N ALA A 28 -26.22 7.31 -4.63
CA ALA A 28 -26.15 7.52 -6.07
C ALA A 28 -25.61 8.92 -6.39
N LEU A 29 -26.16 9.97 -5.77
CA LEU A 29 -25.71 11.36 -5.98
C LEU A 29 -24.24 11.55 -5.57
N ALA A 30 -23.82 10.98 -4.44
CA ALA A 30 -22.42 11.02 -4.01
C ALA A 30 -21.48 10.36 -5.04
N ALA A 31 -21.89 9.22 -5.60
CA ALA A 31 -21.13 8.56 -6.67
C ALA A 31 -21.08 9.40 -7.96
N ALA A 32 -22.19 10.07 -8.34
CA ALA A 32 -22.22 10.96 -9.51
C ALA A 32 -21.33 12.20 -9.32
N ALA A 33 -21.17 12.68 -8.09
CA ALA A 33 -20.28 13.79 -7.74
C ALA A 33 -18.79 13.38 -7.69
N GLY A 34 -18.44 12.12 -7.96
CA GLY A 34 -17.07 11.63 -7.88
C GLY A 34 -16.59 11.35 -6.45
N THR A 35 -17.51 11.30 -5.48
CA THR A 35 -17.23 10.99 -4.08
C THR A 35 -18.01 9.74 -3.65
N PRO A 36 -17.71 8.56 -4.23
CA PRO A 36 -18.42 7.32 -3.89
C PRO A 36 -18.26 6.99 -2.40
N THR A 37 -19.35 6.54 -1.77
CA THR A 37 -19.34 6.13 -0.37
C THR A 37 -18.58 4.81 -0.17
N ALA A 38 -18.14 4.54 1.05
CA ALA A 38 -17.63 3.22 1.44
C ALA A 38 -18.79 2.21 1.58
N PRO A 39 -18.51 0.89 1.57
CA PRO A 39 -19.50 -0.11 1.96
C PRO A 39 -20.11 0.25 3.31
N GLU A 40 -21.41 0.04 3.47
CA GLU A 40 -22.11 0.41 4.68
C GLU A 40 -21.64 -0.41 5.88
N ASN A 41 -21.52 0.24 7.05
CA ASN A 41 -21.13 -0.46 8.25
C ASN A 41 -22.33 -1.23 8.79
N VAL A 42 -22.13 -2.48 9.23
CA VAL A 42 -23.17 -3.28 9.90
C VAL A 42 -23.77 -2.53 11.10
N SER A 43 -22.98 -1.71 11.79
CA SER A 43 -23.45 -0.90 12.91
C SER A 43 -24.38 0.26 12.53
N ALA A 44 -24.59 0.51 11.25
CA ALA A 44 -25.50 1.55 10.77
C ALA A 44 -26.97 1.09 10.75
N ARG A 45 -27.22 -0.22 10.97
CA ARG A 45 -28.51 -0.90 10.78
C ARG A 45 -28.85 -1.74 12.02
N ASP A 46 -30.14 -1.94 12.31
CA ASP A 46 -30.60 -2.75 13.45
C ASP A 46 -30.65 -4.25 13.08
N ILE A 47 -29.47 -4.87 12.99
CA ILE A 47 -29.32 -6.27 12.57
C ILE A 47 -29.45 -7.21 13.77
N ALA A 48 -30.15 -8.33 13.59
CA ALA A 48 -30.19 -9.42 14.58
C ALA A 48 -28.80 -10.06 14.81
N ASP A 49 -28.48 -10.42 16.06
CA ASP A 49 -27.13 -10.88 16.45
C ASP A 49 -26.65 -12.10 15.65
N GLU A 50 -27.56 -13.01 15.30
CA GLU A 50 -27.30 -14.19 14.48
C GLU A 50 -26.80 -13.86 13.07
N SER A 51 -27.22 -12.73 12.50
CA SER A 51 -26.89 -12.32 11.13
C SER A 51 -25.63 -11.44 11.06
N LYS A 52 -25.25 -10.79 12.18
CA LYS A 52 -24.10 -9.88 12.24
C LYS A 52 -22.80 -10.54 11.81
N GLY A 53 -22.57 -11.80 12.19
CA GLY A 53 -21.33 -12.50 11.88
C GLY A 53 -21.08 -12.60 10.37
N ALA A 54 -22.11 -12.96 9.61
CA ALA A 54 -22.03 -13.11 8.16
C ALA A 54 -21.84 -11.75 7.46
N LEU A 55 -22.59 -10.73 7.87
CA LEU A 55 -22.48 -9.38 7.32
C LEU A 55 -21.11 -8.75 7.61
N LEU A 56 -20.58 -8.90 8.83
CA LEU A 56 -19.24 -8.42 9.18
C LEU A 56 -18.15 -9.13 8.38
N ALA A 57 -18.31 -10.42 8.10
CA ALA A 57 -17.40 -11.15 7.22
C ALA A 57 -17.48 -10.63 5.78
N GLY A 58 -18.69 -10.46 5.23
CA GLY A 58 -18.90 -9.89 3.90
C GLY A 58 -18.30 -8.49 3.77
N CYS A 59 -18.54 -7.60 4.73
CA CYS A 59 -17.98 -6.25 4.75
C CYS A 59 -16.44 -6.27 4.71
N ARG A 60 -15.82 -7.13 5.52
CA ARG A 60 -14.36 -7.25 5.57
C ARG A 60 -13.80 -7.76 4.25
N GLU A 61 -14.37 -8.82 3.68
CA GLU A 61 -13.91 -9.36 2.40
C GLU A 61 -14.12 -8.39 1.24
N LEU A 62 -15.19 -7.60 1.27
CA LEU A 62 -15.43 -6.54 0.29
C LEU A 62 -14.37 -5.45 0.40
N ASN A 63 -14.12 -4.93 1.60
CA ASN A 63 -13.09 -3.90 1.80
C ASN A 63 -11.71 -4.42 1.37
N GLU A 64 -11.34 -5.65 1.72
CA GLU A 64 -10.09 -6.27 1.26
C GLU A 64 -10.00 -6.30 -0.28
N ALA A 65 -11.08 -6.67 -0.98
CA ALA A 65 -11.09 -6.71 -2.44
C ALA A 65 -11.03 -5.30 -3.08
N LEU A 66 -11.68 -4.30 -2.45
CA LEU A 66 -11.66 -2.92 -2.91
C LEU A 66 -10.29 -2.27 -2.72
N ASP A 67 -9.66 -2.52 -1.57
CA ASP A 67 -8.33 -1.99 -1.20
C ASP A 67 -7.20 -2.67 -1.99
N ASN A 68 -7.41 -3.90 -2.46
CA ASN A 68 -6.50 -4.61 -3.35
C ASN A 68 -6.68 -4.19 -4.82
N ASP A 69 -6.67 -2.88 -5.07
CA ASP A 69 -6.87 -2.21 -6.37
C ASP A 69 -8.20 -2.56 -7.08
N GLY A 70 -9.18 -3.14 -6.38
CA GLY A 70 -10.50 -3.48 -6.95
C GLY A 70 -11.21 -2.27 -7.54
N ARG A 71 -11.12 -1.12 -6.85
CA ARG A 71 -11.72 0.15 -7.28
C ARG A 71 -11.14 0.66 -8.60
N ASP A 72 -9.85 0.45 -8.83
CA ASP A 72 -9.16 1.00 -10.00
C ASP A 72 -9.14 0.03 -11.18
N ARG A 73 -8.94 -1.27 -10.90
CA ARG A 73 -8.77 -2.29 -11.93
C ARG A 73 -10.09 -2.88 -12.40
N GLN A 74 -11.12 -2.88 -11.55
CA GLN A 74 -12.43 -3.47 -11.81
C GLN A 74 -13.55 -2.53 -11.31
N PRO A 75 -13.59 -1.25 -11.72
CA PRO A 75 -14.47 -0.23 -11.13
C PRO A 75 -15.96 -0.56 -11.22
N GLU A 76 -16.40 -1.17 -12.32
CA GLU A 76 -17.80 -1.57 -12.50
C GLU A 76 -18.17 -2.72 -11.56
N LEU A 77 -17.34 -3.76 -11.49
CA LEU A 77 -17.58 -4.91 -10.64
C LEU A 77 -17.47 -4.56 -9.17
N ALA A 78 -16.49 -3.74 -8.78
CA ALA A 78 -16.36 -3.17 -7.44
C ALA A 78 -17.64 -2.42 -7.01
N ALA A 79 -18.22 -1.62 -7.91
CA ALA A 79 -19.47 -0.92 -7.63
C ALA A 79 -20.67 -1.87 -7.46
N LYS A 80 -20.80 -2.88 -8.33
CA LYS A 80 -21.85 -3.90 -8.25
C LYS A 80 -21.75 -4.73 -6.97
N THR A 81 -20.54 -5.11 -6.58
CA THR A 81 -20.31 -5.85 -5.33
C THR A 81 -20.68 -4.99 -4.11
N GLN A 82 -20.30 -3.71 -4.09
CA GLN A 82 -20.64 -2.83 -2.99
C GLN A 82 -22.15 -2.61 -2.86
N ALA A 83 -22.85 -2.32 -3.96
CA ALA A 83 -24.30 -2.17 -3.94
C ALA A 83 -25.02 -3.48 -3.55
N ALA A 84 -24.53 -4.64 -3.98
CA ALA A 84 -25.11 -5.93 -3.58
C ALA A 84 -24.93 -6.21 -2.08
N TYR A 85 -23.78 -5.84 -1.50
CA TYR A 85 -23.57 -5.92 -0.06
C TYR A 85 -24.51 -4.98 0.71
N ASP A 86 -24.63 -3.73 0.27
CA ASP A 86 -25.50 -2.76 0.94
C ASP A 86 -26.99 -3.16 0.85
N CYS A 87 -27.42 -3.77 -0.27
CA CYS A 87 -28.73 -4.39 -0.36
C CYS A 87 -28.90 -5.52 0.66
N TRP A 88 -27.95 -6.46 0.73
CA TRP A 88 -28.06 -7.57 1.68
C TRP A 88 -28.14 -7.06 3.12
N LEU A 89 -27.39 -6.01 3.46
CA LEU A 89 -27.45 -5.40 4.78
C LEU A 89 -28.82 -4.78 5.08
N GLN A 90 -29.43 -4.09 4.11
CA GLN A 90 -30.75 -3.47 4.25
C GLN A 90 -31.86 -4.53 4.36
N GLU A 91 -31.93 -5.48 3.42
CA GLU A 91 -32.90 -6.60 3.44
C GLU A 91 -32.83 -7.40 4.74
N GLN A 92 -31.61 -7.58 5.27
CA GLN A 92 -31.38 -8.32 6.50
C GLN A 92 -31.84 -7.57 7.77
N GLU A 93 -31.92 -6.24 7.73
CA GLU A 93 -32.53 -5.41 8.78
C GLU A 93 -34.05 -5.61 8.81
N GLU A 94 -34.69 -5.62 7.65
CA GLU A 94 -36.14 -5.84 7.55
C GLU A 94 -36.54 -7.25 8.01
N ASN A 95 -35.72 -8.25 7.67
CA ASN A 95 -35.85 -9.63 8.10
C ASN A 95 -37.25 -10.25 7.84
N PHE A 96 -37.96 -9.75 6.82
CA PHE A 96 -39.34 -10.14 6.53
C PHE A 96 -39.46 -10.99 5.25
N GLN A 97 -38.59 -10.78 4.26
CA GLN A 97 -38.61 -11.48 2.97
C GLN A 97 -37.32 -12.30 2.75
N PRO A 98 -37.30 -13.59 3.17
CA PRO A 98 -36.10 -14.42 3.03
C PRO A 98 -35.60 -14.58 1.59
N GLU A 99 -36.48 -14.49 0.60
CA GLU A 99 -36.11 -14.60 -0.82
C GLU A 99 -35.26 -13.40 -1.26
N ASP A 100 -35.61 -12.18 -0.84
CA ASP A 100 -34.90 -10.95 -1.21
C ASP A 100 -33.56 -10.84 -0.49
N ILE A 101 -33.52 -11.18 0.81
CA ILE A 101 -32.28 -11.35 1.59
C ILE A 101 -31.33 -12.32 0.88
N ASN A 102 -31.84 -13.49 0.47
CA ASN A 102 -31.04 -14.50 -0.21
C ASN A 102 -30.57 -14.00 -1.59
N ALA A 103 -31.43 -13.33 -2.35
CA ALA A 103 -31.10 -12.79 -3.66
C ALA A 103 -29.98 -11.74 -3.56
N CYS A 104 -30.04 -10.83 -2.60
CA CYS A 104 -28.99 -9.82 -2.40
C CYS A 104 -27.69 -10.42 -1.87
N ARG A 105 -27.75 -11.37 -0.93
CA ARG A 105 -26.57 -12.11 -0.46
C ARG A 105 -25.90 -12.89 -1.59
N ASP A 106 -26.67 -13.61 -2.39
CA ASP A 106 -26.12 -14.46 -3.45
C ASP A 106 -25.54 -13.61 -4.58
N ARG A 107 -26.16 -12.47 -4.90
CA ARG A 107 -25.60 -11.46 -5.81
C ARG A 107 -24.28 -10.90 -5.28
N PHE A 108 -24.19 -10.60 -3.99
CA PHE A 108 -22.95 -10.15 -3.35
C PHE A 108 -21.85 -11.21 -3.48
N ASN A 109 -22.14 -12.45 -3.09
CA ASN A 109 -21.17 -13.55 -3.14
C ASN A 109 -20.64 -13.80 -4.56
N ALA A 110 -21.54 -13.81 -5.55
CA ALA A 110 -21.17 -13.99 -6.95
C ALA A 110 -20.26 -12.86 -7.46
N ASN A 111 -20.62 -11.60 -7.20
CA ASN A 111 -19.84 -10.45 -7.63
C ASN A 111 -18.47 -10.40 -6.94
N LEU A 112 -18.42 -10.72 -5.64
CA LEU A 112 -17.17 -10.77 -4.88
C LEU A 112 -16.23 -11.86 -5.40
N ALA A 113 -16.75 -13.05 -5.71
CA ALA A 113 -15.96 -14.12 -6.29
C ALA A 113 -15.38 -13.73 -7.66
N GLN A 114 -16.17 -13.09 -8.52
CA GLN A 114 -15.71 -12.57 -9.81
C GLN A 114 -14.64 -11.48 -9.62
N LEU A 115 -14.82 -10.57 -8.65
CA LEU A 115 -13.87 -9.50 -8.37
C LEU A 115 -12.52 -10.07 -7.93
N LYS A 116 -12.53 -10.98 -6.94
CA LYS A 116 -11.33 -11.68 -6.46
C LYS A 116 -10.64 -12.47 -7.58
N GLY A 117 -11.42 -13.16 -8.41
CA GLY A 117 -10.92 -13.89 -9.58
C GLY A 117 -10.23 -12.97 -10.59
N ALA A 118 -10.89 -11.87 -10.97
CA ALA A 118 -10.34 -10.90 -11.92
C ALA A 118 -9.04 -10.25 -11.41
N LEU A 119 -8.98 -9.91 -10.12
CA LEU A 119 -7.76 -9.38 -9.49
C LEU A 119 -6.61 -10.39 -9.47
N THR A 120 -6.92 -11.68 -9.27
CA THR A 120 -5.94 -12.77 -9.29
C THR A 120 -5.42 -13.03 -10.71
N THR A 121 -6.30 -13.15 -11.70
CA THR A 121 -5.92 -13.34 -13.10
C THR A 121 -5.10 -12.16 -13.60
N ALA A 122 -5.53 -10.94 -13.32
CA ALA A 122 -4.81 -9.76 -13.75
C ALA A 122 -3.44 -9.64 -13.04
N ALA A 123 -3.30 -10.07 -11.77
CA ALA A 123 -1.98 -10.18 -11.12
C ALA A 123 -1.08 -11.23 -11.81
N ALA A 124 -1.64 -12.37 -12.22
CA ALA A 124 -0.92 -13.42 -12.95
C ALA A 124 -0.48 -12.96 -14.36
N THR A 125 -1.29 -12.17 -15.07
CA THR A 125 -0.92 -11.60 -16.37
C THR A 125 0.21 -10.57 -16.25
N THR A 126 0.19 -9.73 -15.22
CA THR A 126 1.31 -8.81 -14.95
C THR A 126 2.60 -9.57 -14.64
N ALA A 127 2.51 -10.69 -13.90
CA ALA A 127 3.65 -11.56 -13.61
C ALA A 127 4.21 -12.26 -14.87
N ALA A 128 3.34 -12.66 -15.80
CA ALA A 128 3.75 -13.30 -17.05
C ALA A 128 4.42 -12.34 -18.07
N THR A 129 4.26 -11.02 -17.88
CA THR A 129 4.93 -9.99 -18.71
C THR A 129 6.15 -9.37 -18.01
N ALA A 130 6.52 -9.87 -16.82
CA ALA A 130 7.77 -9.48 -16.17
C ALA A 130 8.96 -9.86 -17.08
N PRO A 131 9.99 -9.02 -17.19
CA PRO A 131 11.20 -9.40 -17.92
C PRO A 131 11.74 -10.70 -17.32
N ALA A 132 12.38 -11.55 -18.16
CA ALA A 132 13.15 -12.71 -17.71
C ALA A 132 13.95 -12.35 -16.44
N PRO A 133 14.09 -13.27 -15.45
CA PRO A 133 14.53 -12.95 -14.10
C PRO A 133 15.73 -12.01 -14.15
N ALA A 134 15.53 -10.80 -13.63
CA ALA A 134 16.59 -9.82 -13.47
C ALA A 134 17.74 -10.56 -12.80
N THR A 135 18.89 -10.61 -13.47
CA THR A 135 20.06 -11.37 -13.02
C THR A 135 20.26 -11.15 -11.54
N MET A 136 20.26 -12.21 -10.73
CA MET A 136 20.59 -12.17 -9.30
C MET A 136 22.04 -11.67 -9.17
N ARG A 137 22.22 -10.36 -9.13
CA ARG A 137 23.51 -9.70 -8.97
C ARG A 137 23.32 -8.65 -7.90
N SER A 138 24.14 -8.71 -6.85
CA SER A 138 24.17 -7.63 -5.88
C SER A 138 24.58 -6.32 -6.57
N ALA A 139 23.93 -5.23 -6.18
CA ALA A 139 24.27 -3.88 -6.62
C ALA A 139 24.72 -3.03 -5.43
N SER A 140 25.59 -2.05 -5.67
CA SER A 140 26.07 -1.15 -4.62
C SER A 140 26.18 0.29 -5.08
N TYR A 141 25.74 1.21 -4.21
CA TYR A 141 25.69 2.64 -4.49
C TYR A 141 26.29 3.44 -3.36
N THR A 142 27.21 4.36 -3.66
CA THR A 142 27.84 5.21 -2.65
C THR A 142 27.30 6.63 -2.71
N VAL A 143 26.84 7.12 -1.57
CA VAL A 143 26.40 8.49 -1.33
C VAL A 143 27.43 9.21 -0.48
N TYR A 144 27.79 10.44 -0.85
CA TYR A 144 28.76 11.26 -0.11
C TYR A 144 28.11 12.44 0.60
N PHE A 145 28.70 12.83 1.72
CA PHE A 145 28.20 13.89 2.59
C PHE A 145 29.22 15.03 2.75
N ARG A 146 28.68 16.22 3.02
CA ARG A 146 29.48 17.36 3.47
C ARG A 146 30.06 17.08 4.86
N PHE A 147 31.08 17.85 5.22
CA PHE A 147 31.65 17.81 6.56
C PHE A 147 30.54 18.06 7.59
N ASP A 148 30.58 17.30 8.68
CA ASP A 148 29.65 17.39 9.81
C ASP A 148 28.15 17.42 9.43
N SER A 149 27.78 16.64 8.42
CA SER A 149 26.41 16.65 7.90
C SER A 149 25.90 15.26 7.52
N ASP A 150 24.59 15.06 7.71
CA ASP A 150 23.76 13.95 7.24
C ASP A 150 22.81 14.38 6.09
N ARG A 151 22.89 15.64 5.65
CA ARG A 151 21.99 16.18 4.63
C ARG A 151 22.34 15.63 3.25
N LEU A 152 21.35 15.02 2.60
CA LEU A 152 21.46 14.60 1.20
C LEU A 152 21.49 15.80 0.26
N SER A 153 22.56 15.92 -0.53
CA SER A 153 22.61 16.82 -1.70
C SER A 153 21.72 16.30 -2.83
N ASP A 154 21.44 17.11 -3.85
CA ASP A 154 20.62 16.65 -4.97
C ASP A 154 21.32 15.55 -5.78
N LYS A 155 22.66 15.60 -5.88
CA LYS A 155 23.47 14.50 -6.43
C LYS A 155 23.31 13.21 -5.61
N ALA A 156 23.30 13.32 -4.27
CA ALA A 156 23.06 12.18 -3.39
C ALA A 156 21.65 11.61 -3.59
N LYS A 157 20.62 12.46 -3.61
CA LYS A 157 19.23 12.02 -3.87
C LYS A 157 19.11 11.32 -5.21
N ALA A 158 19.75 11.80 -6.27
CA ALA A 158 19.76 11.15 -7.58
C ALA A 158 20.37 9.73 -7.54
N ILE A 159 21.43 9.53 -6.75
CA ILE A 159 22.04 8.20 -6.53
C ILE A 159 21.07 7.29 -5.77
N VAL A 160 20.43 7.78 -4.69
CA VAL A 160 19.43 7.00 -3.94
C VAL A 160 18.23 6.66 -4.82
N SER A 161 17.78 7.58 -5.68
CA SER A 161 16.74 7.32 -6.69
C SER A 161 17.13 6.26 -7.69
N LYS A 162 18.39 6.24 -8.16
CA LYS A 162 18.89 5.16 -9.02
C LYS A 162 18.88 3.81 -8.30
N ALA A 163 19.34 3.78 -7.05
CA ALA A 163 19.31 2.58 -6.21
C ALA A 163 17.88 2.06 -5.98
N GLY A 164 16.92 2.95 -5.69
CA GLY A 164 15.51 2.57 -5.51
C GLY A 164 14.90 2.00 -6.79
N LYS A 165 15.20 2.57 -7.96
CA LYS A 165 14.76 2.04 -9.26
C LYS A 165 15.31 0.65 -9.53
N GLU A 166 16.60 0.43 -9.29
CA GLU A 166 17.21 -0.89 -9.49
C GLU A 166 16.68 -1.93 -8.50
N ALA A 167 16.55 -1.59 -7.22
CA ALA A 167 15.95 -2.47 -6.21
C ALA A 167 14.52 -2.88 -6.58
N SER A 168 13.75 -1.97 -7.19
CA SER A 168 12.37 -2.26 -7.62
C SER A 168 12.29 -3.17 -8.85
N ALA A 169 13.39 -3.29 -9.61
CA ALA A 169 13.47 -4.14 -10.80
C ALA A 169 14.07 -5.53 -10.50
N MET A 170 14.46 -5.79 -9.26
CA MET A 170 15.11 -7.02 -8.83
C MET A 170 14.25 -7.80 -7.82
N THR A 171 14.44 -9.11 -7.75
CA THR A 171 14.13 -9.86 -6.54
C THR A 171 15.18 -9.48 -5.50
N VAL A 172 14.76 -8.92 -4.37
CA VAL A 172 15.65 -8.41 -3.33
C VAL A 172 15.27 -9.03 -1.99
N ASP A 173 16.20 -9.76 -1.37
CA ASP A 173 16.08 -10.28 -0.01
C ASP A 173 16.44 -9.25 1.06
N LYS A 174 17.45 -8.42 0.81
CA LYS A 174 17.89 -7.42 1.80
C LYS A 174 18.52 -6.19 1.17
N ILE A 175 18.16 -5.01 1.69
CA ILE A 175 18.82 -3.75 1.38
C ILE A 175 19.55 -3.28 2.64
N VAL A 176 20.87 -3.22 2.59
CA VAL A 176 21.70 -2.78 3.73
C VAL A 176 22.27 -1.40 3.44
N ILE A 177 22.19 -0.47 4.39
CA ILE A 177 22.73 0.88 4.23
C ILE A 177 23.78 1.11 5.30
N ASP A 178 25.04 1.05 4.90
CA ASP A 178 26.19 1.23 5.79
C ASP A 178 26.63 2.69 5.82
N GLY A 179 26.46 3.37 6.96
CA GLY A 179 26.92 4.74 7.17
C GLY A 179 28.33 4.82 7.75
N TYR A 180 29.12 5.78 7.28
CA TYR A 180 30.51 6.03 7.70
C TYR A 180 30.79 7.52 7.96
N ALA A 181 31.83 7.80 8.73
CA ALA A 181 32.38 9.12 9.02
C ALA A 181 33.89 9.20 8.74
N ASP A 182 34.43 10.42 8.63
CA ASP A 182 35.87 10.64 8.58
C ASP A 182 36.42 10.83 10.00
N ARG A 183 37.74 10.69 10.17
CA ARG A 183 38.38 10.72 11.49
C ARG A 183 38.59 12.12 12.06
N ALA A 184 37.78 13.10 11.65
CA ALA A 184 38.00 14.51 12.01
C ALA A 184 37.38 14.92 13.35
N GLY A 185 36.44 14.12 13.86
CA GLY A 185 35.78 14.33 15.14
C GLY A 185 36.07 13.17 16.10
N GLY A 186 35.51 13.24 17.31
CA GLY A 186 35.64 12.13 18.27
C GLY A 186 34.89 10.87 17.81
N GLU A 187 35.42 9.71 18.19
CA GLU A 187 34.90 8.40 17.79
C GLU A 187 33.40 8.24 18.07
N ASP A 188 32.94 8.47 19.30
CA ASP A 188 31.53 8.39 19.68
C ASP A 188 30.62 9.31 18.85
N TYR A 189 31.15 10.48 18.49
CA TYR A 189 30.43 11.44 17.65
C TYR A 189 30.29 10.91 16.22
N ASN A 190 31.38 10.38 15.68
CA ASN A 190 31.46 9.79 14.34
C ASN A 190 30.54 8.57 14.21
N VAL A 191 30.48 7.70 15.22
CA VAL A 191 29.54 6.58 15.32
C VAL A 191 28.10 7.07 15.16
N LYS A 192 27.68 8.06 15.96
CA LYS A 192 26.33 8.64 15.88
C LYS A 192 26.05 9.33 14.55
N LEU A 193 27.01 10.08 14.01
CA LEU A 193 26.86 10.77 12.72
C LEU A 193 26.72 9.78 11.55
N SER A 194 27.46 8.68 11.60
CA SER A 194 27.37 7.61 10.61
C SER A 194 25.98 6.95 10.60
N GLY A 195 25.39 6.70 11.77
CA GLY A 195 24.01 6.19 11.90
C GLY A 195 22.98 7.16 11.30
N ARG A 196 23.07 8.45 11.64
CA ARG A 196 22.19 9.47 11.05
C ARG A 196 22.27 9.50 9.53
N ARG A 197 23.47 9.35 8.95
CA ARG A 197 23.64 9.27 7.48
C ARG A 197 22.92 8.06 6.89
N ALA A 198 23.07 6.89 7.51
CA ALA A 198 22.37 5.68 7.06
C ALA A 198 20.84 5.87 7.14
N ASP A 199 20.34 6.43 8.25
CA ASP A 199 18.91 6.68 8.45
C ASP A 199 18.35 7.70 7.44
N ARG A 200 19.10 8.74 7.10
CA ARG A 200 18.68 9.71 6.07
C ARG A 200 18.56 9.08 4.69
N VAL A 201 19.48 8.21 4.33
CA VAL A 201 19.41 7.44 3.07
C VAL A 201 18.23 6.47 3.12
N ALA A 202 18.03 5.76 4.24
CA ALA A 202 16.92 4.82 4.42
C ALA A 202 15.56 5.52 4.30
N GLY A 203 15.37 6.65 5.00
CA GLY A 203 14.13 7.41 4.95
C GLY A 203 13.79 7.93 3.54
N TRP A 204 14.80 8.33 2.77
CA TRP A 204 14.59 8.71 1.36
C TRP A 204 14.26 7.50 0.48
N LEU A 205 14.94 6.37 0.70
CA LEU A 205 14.77 5.14 -0.09
C LEU A 205 13.38 4.50 0.12
N VAL A 206 12.81 4.55 1.33
CA VAL A 206 11.47 4.03 1.64
C VAL A 206 10.38 4.63 0.72
N GLY A 207 10.51 5.92 0.36
CA GLY A 207 9.59 6.60 -0.55
C GLY A 207 9.81 6.28 -2.04
N LEU A 208 10.87 5.55 -2.38
CA LEU A 208 11.27 5.25 -3.76
C LEU A 208 11.11 3.77 -4.14
N VAL A 209 10.77 2.91 -3.17
CA VAL A 209 10.63 1.46 -3.38
C VAL A 209 9.19 0.99 -3.08
N PRO A 210 8.75 -0.13 -3.69
CA PRO A 210 7.48 -0.78 -3.37
C PRO A 210 7.33 -1.11 -1.89
N ALA A 211 6.08 -1.16 -1.40
CA ALA A 211 5.78 -1.46 0.00
C ALA A 211 6.39 -2.80 0.47
N SER A 212 6.45 -3.80 -0.41
CA SER A 212 7.04 -5.13 -0.15
C SER A 212 8.54 -5.12 0.15
N LEU A 213 9.27 -4.06 -0.24
CA LEU A 213 10.71 -3.92 0.01
C LEU A 213 11.04 -3.08 1.25
N ARG A 214 10.07 -2.33 1.79
CA ARG A 214 10.33 -1.39 2.91
C ARG A 214 10.84 -2.08 4.17
N SER A 215 10.28 -3.24 4.51
CA SER A 215 10.71 -4.06 5.65
C SER A 215 12.08 -4.72 5.46
N LYS A 216 12.62 -4.71 4.24
CA LYS A 216 13.93 -5.28 3.91
C LYS A 216 15.08 -4.27 4.00
N ILE A 217 14.78 -3.00 4.30
CA ILE A 217 15.78 -1.93 4.45
C ILE A 217 16.35 -1.95 5.87
N SER A 218 17.68 -2.05 5.98
CA SER A 218 18.40 -2.13 7.25
C SER A 218 19.57 -1.15 7.28
N PRO A 219 19.43 0.01 7.96
CA PRO A 219 20.54 0.93 8.19
C PRO A 219 21.50 0.37 9.25
N ARG A 220 22.80 0.58 9.06
CA ARG A 220 23.88 0.23 9.98
C ARG A 220 24.85 1.40 10.13
N LEU A 221 25.41 1.51 11.32
CA LEU A 221 26.36 2.54 11.70
C LEU A 221 27.74 1.90 11.88
N HIS A 222 28.79 2.56 11.36
CA HIS A 222 30.18 2.08 11.43
C HIS A 222 31.15 3.12 11.99
N GLY A 223 30.71 4.35 12.23
CA GLY A 223 31.59 5.42 12.70
C GLY A 223 32.75 5.66 11.75
N GLU A 224 33.96 5.66 12.30
CA GLU A 224 35.22 5.83 11.56
C GLU A 224 35.91 4.51 11.18
N ASP A 225 35.24 3.38 11.36
CA ASP A 225 35.73 2.08 10.90
C ASP A 225 35.61 1.96 9.38
N ASN A 226 36.36 1.03 8.80
CA ASN A 226 36.28 0.68 7.37
C ASN A 226 36.40 1.91 6.45
N LEU A 227 37.41 2.75 6.70
CA LEU A 227 37.69 3.94 5.89
C LEU A 227 37.91 3.57 4.43
N ALA A 228 37.31 4.33 3.52
CA ALA A 228 37.55 4.21 2.08
C ALA A 228 38.98 4.64 1.73
N VAL A 229 39.51 5.62 2.46
CA VAL A 229 40.90 6.09 2.38
C VAL A 229 41.46 6.10 3.79
N GLN A 230 42.55 5.37 4.00
CA GLN A 230 43.22 5.34 5.30
C GLN A 230 43.78 6.73 5.62
N THR A 231 43.44 7.26 6.80
CA THR A 231 43.88 8.57 7.27
C THR A 231 44.27 8.50 8.74
N SER A 232 45.17 9.38 9.16
CA SER A 232 45.43 9.66 10.57
C SER A 232 44.18 10.16 11.29
N ASP A 233 44.18 10.03 12.61
CA ASP A 233 43.19 10.69 13.46
C ASP A 233 43.22 12.23 13.28
N GLY A 234 42.11 12.89 13.56
CA GLY A 234 41.90 14.32 13.31
C GLY A 234 41.76 14.72 11.84
N THR A 235 41.77 13.78 10.90
CA THR A 235 41.87 14.09 9.45
C THR A 235 40.51 14.13 8.76
N ARG A 236 40.21 15.27 8.11
CA ARG A 236 39.03 15.41 7.24
C ARG A 236 39.26 14.72 5.91
N ASN A 237 38.32 13.87 5.49
CA ASN A 237 38.40 13.17 4.22
C ASN A 237 37.01 13.00 3.59
N ALA A 238 36.82 13.54 2.38
CA ALA A 238 35.52 13.51 1.71
C ALA A 238 35.07 12.11 1.27
N ALA A 239 36.00 11.23 0.92
CA ALA A 239 35.67 9.87 0.51
C ALA A 239 35.17 9.03 1.70
N ASN A 240 35.68 9.29 2.91
CA ASN A 240 35.26 8.58 4.12
C ASN A 240 33.87 8.99 4.60
N ARG A 241 33.43 10.23 4.33
CA ARG A 241 32.08 10.73 4.66
C ARG A 241 31.04 10.19 3.67
N ARG A 242 30.65 8.94 3.85
CA ARG A 242 29.79 8.23 2.90
C ARG A 242 28.72 7.38 3.57
N ALA A 243 27.72 6.98 2.79
CA ALA A 243 26.88 5.83 3.05
C ALA A 243 26.89 4.93 1.82
N VAL A 244 26.88 3.61 2.01
CA VAL A 244 26.85 2.63 0.93
C VAL A 244 25.56 1.83 1.02
N ILE A 245 24.78 1.84 -0.05
CA ILE A 245 23.57 1.05 -0.21
C ILE A 245 23.97 -0.26 -0.89
N HIS A 246 23.70 -1.39 -0.26
CA HIS A 246 23.89 -2.73 -0.78
C HIS A 246 22.53 -3.35 -1.06
N ILE A 247 22.24 -3.68 -2.31
CA ILE A 247 21.03 -4.38 -2.73
C ILE A 247 21.42 -5.83 -2.95
N ASN A 248 20.92 -6.73 -2.11
CA ASN A 248 21.22 -8.15 -2.17
C ASN A 248 19.96 -8.91 -2.62
N PRO A 249 20.07 -9.72 -3.68
CA PRO A 249 18.97 -10.56 -4.13
C PRO A 249 18.58 -11.58 -3.08
#